data_AF-A0A6G0VSD6-F1
#
_entry.id   AF-A0A6G0VSD6-F1
#
_cell.length_a   1.000
_cell.length_b   1.000
_cell.length_c   1.000
_cell.angle_alpha   90.00
_cell.angle_beta   90.00
_cell.angle_gamma   90.00
#
_symmetry.space_group_name_H-M   'P 1'
#
loop_
_entity.id
_entity.type
_entity.pdbx_description
1 polymer ?
#
loop_
_entity_poly.entity_id
_entity_poly.type
_entity_poly.pdbx_seq_one_letter_code
_entity_poly.pdbx_strand_id
1 'polypeptide(L)'
;KVILRNTCSVDSILTSLAYAAADSSNYHSFLVKHEKSDRTAKFITRMLSTTSLKKTSLYKERIELLALHYPYNDKEHTLVGNIQLIDVMGTLTSTATKLFNKLPSYTKLDVCKNMLCPNYMTVQKYPVLSLCAFDGYIDLQEEIEKYFSPIKETDCIECPSKRKHTINAKSHILIELVSLPKELEASTSYGDITEICNVPQNYAKTVLWDLEEIPKILIIRTKEYYLRSAIVFVSGDRSGLRVSTGHYKSIIRRDNDRWEVYDDLKETVTNPHGNKQIVEFLIYTV
;
A
#
# COMPACT_ATOMS: atom_id res chain seq x y z
N LYS A 1 -3.05 -29.51 -7.52
CA LYS A 1 -4.04 -28.48 -7.94
C LYS A 1 -4.08 -27.43 -6.84
N VAL A 2 -4.28 -26.16 -7.19
CA VAL A 2 -4.27 -25.06 -6.21
C VAL A 2 -5.57 -24.28 -6.34
N ILE A 3 -6.17 -23.93 -5.20
CA ILE A 3 -7.29 -22.99 -5.11
C ILE A 3 -6.76 -21.73 -4.43
N LEU A 4 -7.11 -20.57 -4.98
CA LEU A 4 -6.76 -19.27 -4.44
C LEU A 4 -8.03 -18.61 -3.91
N ARG A 5 -7.95 -18.00 -2.73
CA ARG A 5 -9.08 -17.31 -2.09
C ARG A 5 -8.65 -15.92 -1.61
N ASN A 6 -9.61 -14.98 -1.60
CA ASN A 6 -9.45 -13.63 -1.05
C ASN A 6 -8.30 -12.83 -1.70
N THR A 7 -8.11 -13.00 -3.02
CA THR A 7 -6.95 -12.41 -3.72
C THR A 7 -7.14 -10.97 -4.17
N CYS A 8 -8.33 -10.38 -3.98
CA CYS A 8 -8.68 -9.07 -4.53
C CYS A 8 -7.76 -7.92 -4.07
N SER A 9 -7.23 -7.99 -2.85
CA SER A 9 -6.22 -7.04 -2.35
C SER A 9 -4.91 -7.13 -3.14
N VAL A 10 -4.40 -8.35 -3.37
CA VAL A 10 -3.18 -8.59 -4.15
C VAL A 10 -3.40 -8.18 -5.60
N ASP A 11 -4.50 -8.61 -6.20
CA ASP A 11 -4.78 -8.34 -7.61
C ASP A 11 -4.94 -6.83 -7.86
N SER A 12 -5.61 -6.11 -6.94
CA SER A 12 -5.73 -4.66 -7.01
C SER A 12 -4.38 -3.94 -6.92
N ILE A 13 -3.51 -4.35 -5.99
CA ILE A 13 -2.18 -3.74 -5.81
C ILE A 13 -1.28 -4.03 -7.03
N LEU A 14 -1.21 -5.30 -7.47
CA LEU A 14 -0.34 -5.70 -8.58
C LEU A 14 -0.78 -5.07 -9.90
N THR A 15 -2.09 -5.04 -10.17
CA THR A 15 -2.63 -4.38 -11.38
C THR A 15 -2.34 -2.89 -11.37
N SER A 16 -2.58 -2.22 -10.23
CA SER A 16 -2.25 -0.79 -10.07
C SER A 16 -0.80 -0.49 -10.38
N LEU A 17 0.13 -1.29 -9.85
CA LEU A 17 1.55 -1.04 -10.01
C LEU A 17 2.09 -1.47 -11.38
N ALA A 18 1.47 -2.46 -12.02
CA ALA A 18 1.76 -2.77 -13.42
C ALA A 18 1.43 -1.56 -14.30
N TYR A 19 0.22 -1.01 -14.20
CA TYR A 19 -0.12 0.19 -14.98
C TYR A 19 0.66 1.43 -14.58
N ALA A 20 0.99 1.59 -13.28
CA ALA A 20 1.92 2.64 -12.85
C ALA A 20 3.29 2.53 -13.52
N ALA A 21 3.77 1.30 -13.78
CA ALA A 21 5.01 1.07 -14.51
C ALA A 21 4.85 1.21 -16.02
N ALA A 22 3.67 0.97 -16.58
CA ALA A 22 3.38 1.31 -17.99
C ALA A 22 3.45 2.83 -18.22
N ASP A 23 3.02 3.62 -17.23
CA ASP A 23 2.84 5.06 -17.33
C ASP A 23 4.02 5.87 -16.74
N SER A 24 4.92 5.25 -15.98
CA SER A 24 6.14 5.88 -15.44
C SER A 24 7.39 5.11 -15.84
N SER A 25 8.19 5.71 -16.73
CA SER A 25 9.50 5.18 -17.11
C SER A 25 10.48 5.11 -15.92
N ASN A 26 10.37 6.05 -14.99
CA ASN A 26 11.20 6.08 -13.78
C ASN A 26 10.86 4.89 -12.86
N TYR A 27 9.57 4.65 -12.64
CA TYR A 27 9.10 3.54 -11.81
C TYR A 27 9.37 2.18 -12.48
N HIS A 28 9.14 2.08 -13.79
CA HIS A 28 9.50 0.88 -14.55
C HIS A 28 10.99 0.55 -14.45
N SER A 29 11.86 1.54 -14.66
CA SER A 29 13.31 1.39 -14.54
C SER A 29 13.72 0.96 -13.13
N PHE A 30 13.04 1.47 -12.11
CA PHE A 30 13.22 1.02 -10.73
C PHE A 30 12.87 -0.46 -10.57
N LEU A 31 11.74 -0.93 -11.10
CA LEU A 31 11.35 -2.34 -11.01
C LEU A 31 12.31 -3.27 -11.74
N VAL A 32 12.70 -2.93 -12.98
CA VAL A 32 13.67 -3.70 -13.77
C VAL A 32 15.00 -3.85 -13.04
N LYS A 33 15.46 -2.80 -12.34
CA LYS A 33 16.69 -2.87 -11.52
C LYS A 33 16.60 -3.92 -10.39
N HIS A 34 15.40 -4.22 -9.90
CA HIS A 34 15.19 -5.10 -8.75
C HIS A 34 14.61 -6.48 -9.11
N GLU A 35 14.18 -6.72 -10.35
CA GLU A 35 13.51 -7.96 -10.78
C GLU A 35 14.33 -9.25 -10.52
N LYS A 36 15.67 -9.14 -10.49
CA LYS A 36 16.55 -10.28 -10.19
C LYS A 36 16.57 -10.65 -8.71
N SER A 37 16.32 -9.68 -7.82
CA SER A 37 16.40 -9.83 -6.36
C SER A 37 15.04 -9.87 -5.67
N ASP A 38 13.98 -9.45 -6.36
CA ASP A 38 12.64 -9.29 -5.81
C ASP A 38 11.58 -9.90 -6.75
N ARG A 39 10.81 -10.87 -6.23
CA ARG A 39 9.80 -11.60 -7.02
C ARG A 39 8.59 -10.75 -7.36
N THR A 40 8.23 -9.78 -6.52
CA THR A 40 7.12 -8.86 -6.78
C THR A 40 7.49 -7.94 -7.94
N ALA A 41 8.68 -7.33 -7.94
CA ALA A 41 9.15 -6.52 -9.07
C ALA A 41 9.25 -7.33 -10.37
N LYS A 42 9.74 -8.57 -10.29
CA LYS A 42 9.78 -9.48 -11.44
C LYS A 42 8.39 -9.78 -11.98
N PHE A 43 7.42 -10.01 -11.09
CA PHE A 43 6.05 -10.31 -11.52
C PHE A 43 5.42 -9.10 -12.21
N ILE A 44 5.55 -7.90 -11.64
CA ILE A 44 4.98 -6.66 -12.20
C ILE A 44 5.57 -6.34 -13.58
N THR A 45 6.89 -6.41 -13.73
CA THR A 45 7.57 -6.20 -15.04
C THR A 45 7.13 -7.23 -16.09
N ARG A 46 6.84 -8.47 -15.67
CA ARG A 46 6.32 -9.51 -16.55
C ARG A 46 4.86 -9.33 -16.93
N MET A 47 4.05 -8.69 -16.10
CA MET A 47 2.67 -8.31 -16.49
C MET A 47 2.65 -7.35 -17.68
N LEU A 48 3.71 -6.54 -17.87
CA LEU A 48 3.83 -5.58 -18.97
C LEU A 48 4.36 -6.18 -20.28
N SER A 49 5.15 -7.25 -20.20
CA SER A 49 5.76 -7.90 -21.38
C SER A 49 4.79 -8.89 -22.05
N THR A 50 3.68 -8.35 -22.54
CA THR A 50 2.56 -9.08 -23.15
C THR A 50 2.85 -9.65 -24.55
N THR A 51 3.98 -9.30 -25.16
CA THR A 51 4.29 -9.71 -26.55
C THR A 51 4.79 -11.16 -26.70
N SER A 52 5.06 -11.90 -25.63
CA SER A 52 5.52 -13.30 -25.75
C SER A 52 5.11 -14.27 -24.64
N LEU A 53 4.48 -13.80 -23.55
CA LEU A 53 4.13 -14.66 -22.42
C LEU A 53 2.74 -15.27 -22.57
N LYS A 54 2.66 -16.61 -22.58
CA LYS A 54 1.37 -17.32 -22.52
C LYS A 54 0.67 -16.96 -21.20
N LYS A 55 -0.63 -16.63 -21.23
CA LYS A 55 -1.48 -16.36 -20.04
C LYS A 55 -1.26 -17.40 -18.91
N THR A 56 -1.04 -18.66 -19.27
CA THR A 56 -0.75 -19.77 -18.35
C THR A 56 0.55 -19.59 -17.55
N SER A 57 1.58 -18.95 -18.11
CA SER A 57 2.85 -18.66 -17.41
C SER A 57 2.64 -17.64 -16.30
N LEU A 58 1.95 -16.54 -16.60
CA LEU A 58 1.65 -15.50 -15.61
C LEU A 58 0.78 -16.03 -14.48
N TYR A 59 -0.20 -16.89 -14.80
CA TYR A 59 -1.01 -17.55 -13.77
C TYR A 59 -0.17 -18.41 -12.81
N LYS A 60 0.78 -19.19 -13.35
CA LYS A 60 1.69 -20.02 -12.53
C LYS A 60 2.58 -19.15 -11.64
N GLU A 61 3.15 -18.09 -12.19
CA GLU A 61 4.02 -17.16 -11.46
C GLU A 61 3.26 -16.42 -10.35
N ARG A 62 2.00 -16.08 -10.60
CA ARG A 62 1.10 -15.51 -9.57
C ARG A 62 0.92 -16.49 -8.42
N ILE A 63 0.69 -17.78 -8.69
CA ILE A 63 0.60 -18.82 -7.65
C ILE A 63 1.91 -18.89 -6.86
N GLU A 64 3.06 -18.91 -7.53
CA GLU A 64 4.38 -18.98 -6.88
C GLU A 64 4.67 -17.75 -6.02
N LEU A 65 4.23 -16.57 -6.45
CA LEU A 65 4.33 -15.33 -5.67
C LEU A 65 3.45 -15.41 -4.42
N LEU A 66 2.19 -15.81 -4.57
CA LEU A 66 1.25 -15.93 -3.44
C LEU A 66 1.72 -16.97 -2.43
N ALA A 67 2.18 -18.15 -2.89
CA ALA A 67 2.69 -19.20 -2.01
C ALA A 67 3.92 -18.75 -1.19
N LEU A 68 4.74 -17.85 -1.73
CA LEU A 68 5.89 -17.30 -1.01
C LEU A 68 5.47 -16.39 0.15
N HIS A 69 4.44 -15.57 -0.04
CA HIS A 69 4.04 -14.54 0.92
C HIS A 69 2.92 -14.99 1.89
N TYR A 70 2.21 -16.04 1.53
CA TYR A 70 1.11 -16.62 2.30
C TYR A 70 1.43 -18.10 2.53
N PRO A 71 2.40 -18.37 3.42
CA PRO A 71 2.87 -19.72 3.65
C PRO A 71 1.76 -20.60 4.20
N TYR A 72 1.74 -21.80 3.66
CA TYR A 72 0.75 -22.82 3.90
C TYR A 72 0.97 -23.50 5.27
N ASN A 73 -0.11 -23.78 6.00
CA ASN A 73 -0.07 -24.53 7.26
C ASN A 73 -0.80 -25.87 7.07
N ASP A 74 -0.08 -26.99 7.22
CA ASP A 74 -0.46 -28.34 6.74
C ASP A 74 -1.82 -28.86 7.22
N LYS A 75 -2.29 -28.42 8.39
CA LYS A 75 -3.50 -28.96 9.01
C LYS A 75 -4.80 -28.28 8.56
N GLU A 76 -4.73 -27.09 7.96
CA GLU A 76 -5.91 -26.26 7.63
C GLU A 76 -6.10 -26.04 6.12
N HIS A 77 -5.09 -26.36 5.31
CA HIS A 77 -5.02 -25.86 3.93
C HIS A 77 -4.95 -26.96 2.85
N THR A 78 -4.92 -28.25 3.21
CA THR A 78 -5.13 -29.35 2.23
C THR A 78 -6.60 -29.74 2.20
N LEU A 79 -7.22 -29.53 1.05
CA LEU A 79 -8.57 -29.98 0.76
C LEU A 79 -8.56 -31.42 0.20
N VAL A 80 -9.73 -32.06 0.20
CA VAL A 80 -9.92 -33.41 -0.35
C VAL A 80 -9.33 -33.52 -1.76
N GLY A 81 -8.56 -34.58 -2.01
CA GLY A 81 -7.90 -34.82 -3.30
C GLY A 81 -6.56 -34.11 -3.50
N ASN A 82 -5.83 -33.80 -2.42
CA ASN A 82 -4.51 -33.15 -2.45
C ASN A 82 -4.54 -31.80 -3.17
N ILE A 83 -5.62 -31.04 -2.96
CA ILE A 83 -5.77 -29.68 -3.47
C ILE A 83 -5.25 -28.72 -2.40
N GLN A 84 -4.27 -27.89 -2.74
CA GLN A 84 -3.72 -26.89 -1.84
C GLN A 84 -4.56 -25.61 -1.90
N LEU A 85 -4.97 -25.09 -0.76
CA LEU A 85 -5.62 -23.80 -0.61
C LEU A 85 -4.57 -22.74 -0.23
N ILE A 86 -4.51 -21.65 -0.99
CA ILE A 86 -3.78 -20.44 -0.60
C ILE A 86 -4.83 -19.37 -0.31
N ASP A 87 -5.01 -19.07 0.98
CA ASP A 87 -5.90 -18.01 1.43
C ASP A 87 -5.10 -16.72 1.65
N VAL A 88 -5.45 -15.69 0.87
CA VAL A 88 -4.79 -14.38 0.85
C VAL A 88 -5.54 -13.39 1.76
N MET A 89 -6.22 -13.89 2.79
CA MET A 89 -6.93 -13.04 3.75
C MET A 89 -6.00 -12.00 4.36
N GLY A 90 -6.38 -10.73 4.22
CA GLY A 90 -5.63 -9.60 4.75
C GLY A 90 -6.12 -8.27 4.21
N THR A 91 -5.76 -7.21 4.91
CA THR A 91 -6.00 -5.83 4.49
C THR A 91 -5.05 -5.45 3.35
N LEU A 92 -5.32 -4.33 2.66
CA LEU A 92 -4.38 -3.79 1.66
C LEU A 92 -3.00 -3.53 2.25
N THR A 93 -2.93 -2.98 3.47
CA THR A 93 -1.66 -2.71 4.17
C THR A 93 -0.88 -3.97 4.52
N SER A 94 -1.56 -5.00 5.04
CA SER A 94 -0.92 -6.30 5.33
C SER A 94 -0.38 -6.93 4.05
N THR A 95 -1.17 -6.87 2.97
CA THR A 95 -0.83 -7.39 1.66
C THR A 95 0.36 -6.64 1.05
N ALA A 96 0.32 -5.31 1.00
CA ALA A 96 1.39 -4.47 0.52
C ALA A 96 2.68 -4.67 1.33
N THR A 97 2.58 -4.78 2.66
CA THR A 97 3.74 -5.02 3.53
C THR A 97 4.42 -6.35 3.21
N LYS A 98 3.65 -7.41 2.94
CA LYS A 98 4.19 -8.71 2.52
C LYS A 98 4.86 -8.63 1.15
N LEU A 99 4.19 -8.03 0.17
CA LEU A 99 4.65 -7.96 -1.22
C LEU A 99 5.86 -7.02 -1.42
N PHE A 100 5.97 -5.94 -0.64
CA PHE A 100 6.92 -4.84 -0.84
C PHE A 100 7.93 -4.67 0.30
N ASN A 101 8.14 -5.68 1.15
CA ASN A 101 9.10 -5.61 2.27
C ASN A 101 10.53 -5.22 1.83
N LYS A 102 10.95 -5.61 0.63
CA LYS A 102 12.25 -5.30 0.02
C LYS A 102 12.24 -4.05 -0.85
N LEU A 103 11.06 -3.56 -1.21
CA LEU A 103 10.83 -2.39 -2.07
C LEU A 103 9.97 -1.38 -1.29
N PRO A 104 10.49 -0.78 -0.20
CA PRO A 104 9.67 0.08 0.65
C PRO A 104 9.30 1.39 -0.05
N SER A 105 8.17 1.98 0.36
CA SER A 105 7.78 3.34 -0.03
C SER A 105 8.74 4.39 0.54
N TYR A 106 9.22 4.19 1.77
CA TYR A 106 10.18 5.08 2.41
C TYR A 106 11.09 4.35 3.40
N THR A 107 12.21 4.99 3.74
CA THR A 107 13.13 4.53 4.77
C THR A 107 13.35 5.61 5.82
N LYS A 108 13.37 5.23 7.09
CA LYS A 108 13.82 6.09 8.19
C LYS A 108 15.26 5.74 8.52
N LEU A 109 16.13 6.72 8.45
CA LEU A 109 17.53 6.64 8.85
C LEU A 109 17.68 7.41 10.16
N ASP A 110 18.17 6.75 11.19
CA ASP A 110 18.36 7.33 12.51
C ASP A 110 19.83 7.17 12.93
N VAL A 111 20.53 8.29 13.03
CA VAL A 111 21.99 8.35 13.25
C VAL A 111 22.30 9.10 14.53
N CYS A 112 23.01 8.45 15.45
CA CYS A 112 23.54 9.07 16.64
C CYS A 112 24.68 10.04 16.29
N LYS A 113 24.71 11.22 16.91
CA LYS A 113 25.85 12.15 16.76
C LYS A 113 27.14 11.60 17.38
N ASN A 114 27.05 10.67 18.33
CA ASN A 114 28.20 9.96 18.89
C ASN A 114 28.53 8.73 18.04
N MET A 115 29.67 8.76 17.34
CA MET A 115 30.15 7.65 16.51
C MET A 115 30.54 6.39 17.29
N LEU A 116 30.78 6.51 18.59
CA LEU A 116 31.09 5.38 19.48
C LEU A 116 29.82 4.75 20.10
N CYS A 117 28.64 5.27 19.76
CA CYS A 117 27.38 4.70 20.20
C CYS A 117 27.24 3.25 19.67
N PRO A 118 26.97 2.24 20.53
CA PRO A 118 26.78 0.86 20.08
C PRO A 118 25.72 0.72 18.99
N ASN A 119 24.68 1.55 19.09
CA ASN A 119 23.64 1.69 18.08
C ASN A 119 23.81 2.99 17.27
N TYR A 120 24.96 3.17 16.64
CA TYR A 120 25.29 4.39 15.90
C TYR A 120 24.26 4.72 14.80
N MET A 121 23.81 3.70 14.06
CA MET A 121 22.93 3.89 12.91
C MET A 121 21.91 2.77 12.80
N THR A 122 20.63 3.15 12.63
CA THR A 122 19.55 2.21 12.28
C THR A 122 18.86 2.64 11.00
N VAL A 123 18.45 1.66 10.20
CA VAL A 123 17.67 1.87 8.98
C VAL A 123 16.41 1.03 9.05
N GLN A 124 15.26 1.71 9.04
CA GLN A 124 13.95 1.08 9.03
C GLN A 124 13.32 1.25 7.64
N LYS A 125 12.62 0.22 7.17
CA LYS A 125 11.99 0.16 5.85
C LYS A 125 10.49 0.04 6.01
N TYR A 126 9.75 0.88 5.30
CA TYR A 126 8.30 0.96 5.41
C TYR A 126 7.65 0.85 4.02
N PRO A 127 6.97 -0.28 3.73
CA PRO A 127 6.25 -0.47 2.48
C PRO A 127 5.05 0.45 2.32
N VAL A 128 4.36 0.78 3.41
CA VAL A 128 3.12 1.56 3.42
C VAL A 128 3.27 2.73 4.40
N LEU A 129 2.71 3.87 4.02
CA LEU A 129 2.48 5.02 4.87
C LEU A 129 1.00 5.07 5.27
N SER A 130 0.71 4.98 6.56
CA SER A 130 -0.66 5.13 7.06
C SER A 130 -0.92 6.58 7.45
N LEU A 131 -1.91 7.20 6.82
CA LEU A 131 -2.38 8.54 7.17
C LEU A 131 -3.72 8.44 7.87
N CYS A 132 -3.78 8.99 9.07
CA CYS A 132 -4.95 8.90 9.91
C CYS A 132 -5.56 10.27 10.14
N ALA A 133 -6.86 10.40 9.96
CA ALA A 133 -7.61 11.60 10.32
C ALA A 133 -8.96 11.26 10.94
N PHE A 134 -9.60 12.25 11.54
CA PHE A 134 -10.93 12.10 12.09
C PHE A 134 -12.00 12.45 11.05
N ASP A 135 -13.05 11.62 10.98
CA ASP A 135 -14.21 11.76 10.09
C ASP A 135 -13.88 11.96 8.60
N GLY A 136 -12.81 11.34 8.12
CA GLY A 136 -12.50 11.21 6.69
C GLY A 136 -11.84 12.43 6.06
N TYR A 137 -11.67 13.52 6.80
CA TYR A 137 -11.00 14.73 6.30
C TYR A 137 -9.48 14.57 6.38
N ILE A 138 -8.88 14.09 5.30
CA ILE A 138 -7.42 13.94 5.18
C ILE A 138 -6.91 14.96 4.16
N ASP A 139 -6.22 16.01 4.62
CA ASP A 139 -5.40 16.82 3.71
C ASP A 139 -4.13 16.05 3.40
N LEU A 140 -4.09 15.47 2.19
CA LEU A 140 -3.03 14.55 1.80
C LEU A 140 -1.67 15.25 1.70
N GLN A 141 -1.61 16.47 1.17
CA GLN A 141 -0.35 17.16 0.97
C GLN A 141 0.20 17.65 2.31
N GLU A 142 -0.66 18.23 3.16
CA GLU A 142 -0.25 18.69 4.49
C GLU A 142 0.26 17.53 5.36
N GLU A 143 -0.46 16.42 5.42
CA GLU A 143 -0.05 15.26 6.23
C GLU A 143 1.24 14.61 5.70
N ILE A 144 1.43 14.58 4.38
CA ILE A 144 2.70 14.14 3.77
C ILE A 144 3.84 15.09 4.13
N GLU A 145 3.67 16.40 4.02
CA GLU A 145 4.70 17.38 4.37
C GLU A 145 5.08 17.30 5.85
N LYS A 146 4.09 17.19 6.73
CA LYS A 146 4.27 17.00 8.16
C LYS A 146 5.03 15.71 8.45
N TYR A 147 4.70 14.61 7.76
CA TYR A 147 5.38 13.32 7.93
C TYR A 147 6.83 13.39 7.45
N PHE A 148 7.09 13.94 6.27
CA PHE A 148 8.42 14.01 5.65
C PHE A 148 9.21 15.28 6.00
N SER A 149 8.70 16.05 6.98
CA SER A 149 9.31 17.28 7.49
C SER A 149 10.79 17.07 7.87
N PRO A 150 11.61 18.15 7.83
CA PRO A 150 13.04 18.04 8.00
C PRO A 150 13.47 17.45 9.35
N ILE A 151 14.76 17.11 9.41
CA ILE A 151 15.44 16.36 10.46
C ILE A 151 14.92 16.68 11.86
N LYS A 152 14.31 15.69 12.51
CA LYS A 152 14.00 15.74 13.94
C LYS A 152 15.22 15.28 14.72
N GLU A 153 15.57 16.02 15.76
CA GLU A 153 16.57 15.57 16.72
C GLU A 153 15.88 15.05 17.98
N THR A 154 16.26 13.86 18.42
CA THR A 154 15.77 13.28 19.68
C THR A 154 16.95 12.85 20.55
N ASP A 155 16.70 12.58 21.83
CA ASP A 155 17.70 11.97 22.69
C ASP A 155 18.02 10.52 22.28
N CYS A 156 19.29 10.15 22.40
CA CYS A 156 19.72 8.77 22.23
C CYS A 156 19.51 8.00 23.53
N ILE A 157 18.86 6.84 23.44
CA ILE A 157 18.60 5.98 24.62
C ILE A 157 19.91 5.35 25.14
N GLU A 158 20.87 5.08 24.23
CA GLU A 158 22.11 4.34 24.54
C GLU A 158 23.29 5.23 24.99
N CYS A 159 23.20 6.56 24.85
CA CYS A 159 24.30 7.47 25.22
C CYS A 159 23.81 8.92 25.38
N PRO A 160 24.56 9.81 26.06
CA PRO A 160 24.17 11.22 26.28
C PRO A 160 24.41 12.08 25.02
N SER A 161 23.88 11.65 23.88
CA SER A 161 23.98 12.35 22.60
C SER A 161 22.60 12.48 21.96
N LYS A 162 22.50 13.30 20.91
CA LYS A 162 21.29 13.42 20.10
C LYS A 162 21.36 12.50 18.89
N ARG A 163 20.20 12.07 18.41
CA ARG A 163 20.06 11.34 17.16
C ARG A 163 19.35 12.18 16.12
N LYS A 164 19.78 12.07 14.87
CA LYS A 164 19.18 12.75 13.71
C LYS A 164 18.32 11.76 12.95
N HIS A 165 17.03 12.07 12.82
CA HIS A 165 16.06 11.28 12.07
C HIS A 165 15.88 11.86 10.67
N THR A 166 16.16 11.06 9.64
CA THR A 166 15.95 11.43 8.23
C THR A 166 15.03 10.44 7.57
N ILE A 167 13.92 10.92 7.01
CA ILE A 167 12.98 10.10 6.25
C ILE A 167 13.24 10.29 4.76
N ASN A 168 13.34 9.21 4.00
CA ASN A 168 13.63 9.26 2.56
C ASN A 168 12.60 8.44 1.78
N ALA A 169 11.76 9.14 1.02
CA ALA A 169 10.84 8.55 0.05
C ALA A 169 11.57 7.84 -1.09
N LYS A 170 10.98 6.77 -1.63
CA LYS A 170 11.52 5.93 -2.72
C LYS A 170 10.76 6.18 -4.03
N SER A 171 10.84 5.26 -4.99
CA SER A 171 10.24 5.45 -6.32
C SER A 171 8.71 5.33 -6.36
N HIS A 172 8.10 4.91 -5.27
CA HIS A 172 6.65 4.82 -5.12
C HIS A 172 6.27 5.12 -3.66
N ILE A 173 5.02 5.54 -3.46
CA ILE A 173 4.42 5.74 -2.14
C ILE A 173 3.07 5.05 -2.13
N LEU A 174 2.96 4.04 -1.28
CA LEU A 174 1.72 3.34 -0.97
C LEU A 174 1.13 4.00 0.29
N ILE A 175 -0.05 4.56 0.17
CA ILE A 175 -0.70 5.30 1.24
C ILE A 175 -1.96 4.56 1.66
N GLU A 176 -2.04 4.17 2.91
CA GLU A 176 -3.29 3.74 3.54
C GLU A 176 -3.99 4.96 4.14
N LEU A 177 -5.27 5.10 3.83
CA LEU A 177 -6.12 6.11 4.46
C LEU A 177 -6.87 5.47 5.62
N VAL A 178 -6.86 6.10 6.80
CA VAL A 178 -7.58 5.64 7.99
C VAL A 178 -8.42 6.79 8.53
N SER A 179 -9.74 6.63 8.53
CA SER A 179 -10.64 7.61 9.13
C SER A 179 -11.13 7.11 10.48
N LEU A 180 -10.86 7.80 11.57
CA LEU A 180 -11.41 7.45 12.88
C LEU A 180 -12.68 8.26 13.20
N PRO A 181 -13.66 7.69 13.93
CA PRO A 181 -14.78 8.47 14.45
C PRO A 181 -14.29 9.53 15.45
N LYS A 182 -14.77 10.77 15.37
CA LYS A 182 -14.52 11.80 16.42
C LYS A 182 -14.96 11.34 17.81
N GLU A 183 -16.05 10.57 17.88
CA GLU A 183 -16.55 10.01 19.15
C GLU A 183 -15.54 9.07 19.83
N LEU A 184 -14.58 8.52 19.08
CA LEU A 184 -13.49 7.71 19.64
C LEU A 184 -12.56 8.56 20.49
N GLU A 185 -12.25 9.79 20.06
CA GLU A 185 -11.47 10.76 20.82
C GLU A 185 -12.14 11.08 22.17
N ALA A 186 -13.46 11.29 22.16
CA ALA A 186 -14.24 11.56 23.36
C ALA A 186 -14.40 10.35 24.30
N SER A 187 -14.25 9.12 23.78
CA SER A 187 -14.47 7.88 24.52
C SER A 187 -13.19 7.26 25.08
N THR A 188 -12.03 7.65 24.57
CA THR A 188 -10.75 7.26 25.15
C THR A 188 -10.28 8.33 26.12
N SER A 189 -9.94 7.98 27.36
CA SER A 189 -9.32 8.88 28.34
C SER A 189 -7.90 9.35 27.94
N TYR A 190 -7.50 9.17 26.68
CA TYR A 190 -6.25 9.65 26.10
C TYR A 190 -6.45 11.08 25.62
N GLY A 191 -5.92 12.05 26.38
CA GLY A 191 -6.02 13.49 26.09
C GLY A 191 -5.25 13.99 24.86
N ASP A 192 -4.67 13.08 24.08
CA ASP A 192 -3.99 13.36 22.81
C ASP A 192 -3.79 12.01 22.12
N ILE A 193 -4.66 11.64 21.18
CA ILE A 193 -4.41 10.47 20.33
C ILE A 193 -3.31 10.87 19.33
N THR A 194 -2.06 10.96 19.77
CA THR A 194 -0.90 11.22 18.89
C THR A 194 -0.43 9.95 18.17
N GLU A 195 -0.90 8.78 18.60
CA GLU A 195 -0.61 7.46 18.02
C GLU A 195 -1.85 6.83 17.35
N ILE A 196 -2.57 7.64 16.56
CA ILE A 196 -3.78 7.26 15.80
C ILE A 196 -3.55 5.97 14.96
N CYS A 197 -2.30 5.72 14.56
CA CYS A 197 -1.89 4.62 13.68
C CYS A 197 -1.99 3.20 14.29
N ASN A 198 -2.29 3.05 15.58
CA ASN A 198 -2.43 1.73 16.23
C ASN A 198 -3.89 1.24 16.33
N VAL A 199 -4.86 2.02 15.84
CA VAL A 199 -6.27 1.62 15.88
C VAL A 199 -6.56 0.56 14.81
N PRO A 200 -7.10 -0.62 15.19
CA PRO A 200 -7.42 -1.66 14.22
C PRO A 200 -8.40 -1.16 13.15
N GLN A 201 -8.20 -1.55 11.89
CA GLN A 201 -8.99 -1.06 10.75
C GLN A 201 -10.51 -1.24 10.90
N ASN A 202 -10.97 -2.25 11.65
CA ASN A 202 -12.39 -2.48 11.89
C ASN A 202 -13.07 -1.40 12.75
N TYR A 203 -12.30 -0.51 13.38
CA TYR A 203 -12.79 0.68 14.08
C TYR A 203 -12.68 1.96 13.25
N ALA A 204 -12.14 1.87 12.03
CA ALA A 204 -12.11 2.99 11.11
C ALA A 204 -13.44 3.12 10.35
N LYS A 205 -13.86 4.36 10.11
CA LYS A 205 -14.89 4.74 9.15
C LYS A 205 -14.37 4.59 7.71
N THR A 206 -15.30 4.57 6.77
CA THR A 206 -15.00 4.67 5.33
C THR A 206 -14.51 6.07 4.98
N VAL A 207 -13.58 6.18 4.03
CA VAL A 207 -13.17 7.46 3.45
C VAL A 207 -13.86 7.60 2.11
N LEU A 208 -14.93 8.38 2.08
CA LEU A 208 -15.66 8.67 0.84
C LEU A 208 -15.00 9.87 0.16
N TRP A 209 -14.37 9.66 -0.99
CA TRP A 209 -13.65 10.71 -1.72
C TRP A 209 -14.15 10.80 -3.15
N ASP A 210 -14.33 12.03 -3.65
CA ASP A 210 -14.45 12.26 -5.08
C ASP A 210 -13.09 12.02 -5.76
N LEU A 211 -13.06 11.12 -6.75
CA LEU A 211 -11.85 10.79 -7.51
C LEU A 211 -11.17 12.02 -8.10
N GLU A 212 -11.93 13.06 -8.49
CA GLU A 212 -11.40 14.28 -9.06
C GLU A 212 -10.71 15.17 -8.00
N GLU A 213 -11.14 15.10 -6.75
CA GLU A 213 -10.58 15.88 -5.63
C GLU A 213 -9.30 15.27 -5.04
N ILE A 214 -8.99 13.99 -5.32
CA ILE A 214 -7.74 13.37 -4.86
C ILE A 214 -6.55 14.13 -5.47
N PRO A 215 -5.56 14.60 -4.68
CA PRO A 215 -4.40 15.29 -5.23
C PRO A 215 -3.69 14.47 -6.30
N LYS A 216 -3.56 15.03 -7.49
CA LYS A 216 -2.99 14.33 -8.66
C LYS A 216 -1.48 14.23 -8.61
N ILE A 217 -0.86 15.15 -7.88
CA ILE A 217 0.58 15.26 -7.69
C ILE A 217 0.80 15.53 -6.19
N LEU A 218 1.68 14.75 -5.58
CA LEU A 218 2.21 15.00 -4.24
C LEU A 218 3.64 15.49 -4.37
N ILE A 219 3.98 16.53 -3.60
CA ILE A 219 5.34 17.05 -3.54
C ILE A 219 5.96 16.58 -2.23
N ILE A 220 6.94 15.67 -2.33
CA ILE A 220 7.71 15.22 -1.17
C ILE A 220 9.10 15.85 -1.25
N ARG A 221 9.31 16.90 -0.46
CA ARG A 221 10.49 17.78 -0.50
C ARG A 221 10.61 18.48 -1.85
N THR A 222 11.35 17.90 -2.79
CA THR A 222 11.61 18.45 -4.13
C THR A 222 11.24 17.48 -5.24
N LYS A 223 10.62 16.35 -4.90
CA LYS A 223 10.22 15.32 -5.85
C LYS A 223 8.72 15.28 -5.99
N GLU A 224 8.28 15.22 -7.23
CA GLU A 224 6.89 15.02 -7.59
C GLU A 224 6.56 13.54 -7.65
N TYR A 225 5.40 13.20 -7.14
CA TYR A 225 4.82 11.87 -7.13
C TYR A 225 3.43 11.95 -7.74
N TYR A 226 3.20 11.23 -8.82
CA TYR A 226 1.96 11.27 -9.59
C TYR A 226 1.00 10.19 -9.11
N LEU A 227 -0.26 10.55 -8.91
CA LEU A 227 -1.32 9.61 -8.55
C LEU A 227 -1.52 8.62 -9.70
N ARG A 228 -1.37 7.33 -9.39
CA ARG A 228 -1.53 6.23 -10.36
C ARG A 228 -2.80 5.44 -10.13
N SER A 229 -3.18 5.21 -8.87
CA SER A 229 -4.45 4.54 -8.58
C SER A 229 -5.01 4.87 -7.20
N ALA A 230 -6.32 4.68 -7.10
CA ALA A 230 -7.06 4.57 -5.87
C ALA A 230 -7.63 3.15 -5.78
N ILE A 231 -7.31 2.42 -4.72
CA ILE A 231 -7.94 1.12 -4.43
C ILE A 231 -9.12 1.37 -3.52
N VAL A 232 -10.27 0.90 -3.97
CA VAL A 232 -11.57 1.13 -3.33
C VAL A 232 -12.10 -0.15 -2.73
N PHE A 233 -12.87 -0.02 -1.65
CA PHE A 233 -13.52 -1.15 -1.00
C PHE A 233 -15.02 -1.12 -1.27
N VAL A 234 -15.52 -2.19 -1.87
CA VAL A 234 -16.94 -2.39 -2.15
C VAL A 234 -17.50 -3.36 -1.10
N SER A 235 -18.37 -2.86 -0.24
CA SER A 235 -19.03 -3.64 0.78
C SER A 235 -20.55 -3.44 0.80
N GLY A 236 -21.27 -4.34 1.46
CA GLY A 236 -22.67 -4.10 1.80
C GLY A 236 -22.80 -3.08 2.93
N ASP A 237 -23.68 -2.08 2.77
CA ASP A 237 -23.96 -1.07 3.78
C ASP A 237 -24.66 -1.68 4.99
N ARG A 238 -24.01 -1.71 6.16
CA ARG A 238 -24.69 -2.07 7.42
C ARG A 238 -24.37 -1.24 8.65
N SER A 239 -23.34 -0.38 8.68
CA SER A 239 -23.02 0.32 9.95
C SER A 239 -22.18 1.61 9.88
N GLY A 240 -21.76 2.11 8.70
CA GLY A 240 -20.90 3.31 8.61
C GLY A 240 -19.45 3.13 9.11
N LEU A 241 -19.11 1.94 9.62
CA LEU A 241 -17.74 1.48 9.90
C LEU A 241 -17.28 0.53 8.79
N ARG A 242 -15.96 0.31 8.69
CA ARG A 242 -15.42 -0.72 7.80
C ARG A 242 -15.95 -2.09 8.19
N VAL A 243 -16.56 -2.78 7.24
CA VAL A 243 -16.97 -4.17 7.42
C VAL A 243 -15.84 -5.10 7.04
N SER A 244 -15.74 -6.23 7.74
CA SER A 244 -14.70 -7.25 7.49
C SER A 244 -14.89 -8.03 6.19
N THR A 245 -16.07 -7.90 5.56
CA THR A 245 -16.43 -8.63 4.33
C THR A 245 -16.76 -7.65 3.22
N GLY A 246 -16.01 -7.73 2.13
CA GLY A 246 -16.22 -6.92 0.94
C GLY A 246 -15.21 -7.30 -0.13
N HIS A 247 -15.05 -6.41 -1.10
CA HIS A 247 -14.26 -6.66 -2.29
C HIS A 247 -13.44 -5.43 -2.69
N TYR A 248 -12.14 -5.61 -2.92
CA TYR A 248 -11.29 -4.53 -3.40
C TYR A 248 -11.33 -4.43 -4.92
N LYS A 249 -11.36 -3.21 -5.43
CA LYS A 249 -11.15 -2.91 -6.85
C LYS A 249 -10.08 -1.84 -7.00
N SER A 250 -9.32 -1.91 -8.08
CA SER A 250 -8.39 -0.83 -8.44
C SER A 250 -9.05 0.12 -9.42
N ILE A 251 -8.99 1.42 -9.12
CA ILE A 251 -9.34 2.49 -10.04
C ILE A 251 -8.05 3.21 -10.44
N ILE A 252 -7.66 3.06 -11.70
CA ILE A 252 -6.37 3.49 -12.22
C ILE A 252 -6.55 4.77 -13.01
N ARG A 253 -5.73 5.77 -12.74
CA ARG A 253 -5.63 7.00 -13.54
C ARG A 253 -4.56 6.82 -14.59
N ARG A 254 -4.96 6.89 -15.85
CA ARG A 254 -4.06 6.84 -17.01
C ARG A 254 -3.47 8.23 -17.28
N ASP A 255 -2.36 8.31 -18.01
CA ASP A 255 -1.71 9.58 -18.38
C ASP A 255 -2.58 10.52 -19.23
N ASN A 256 -3.68 10.02 -19.80
CA ASN A 256 -4.68 10.84 -20.52
C ASN A 256 -5.81 11.35 -19.60
N ASP A 257 -5.60 11.32 -18.28
CA ASP A 257 -6.54 11.73 -17.23
C ASP A 257 -7.86 10.95 -17.20
N ARG A 258 -7.90 9.75 -17.77
CA ARG A 258 -9.06 8.86 -17.65
C ARG A 258 -8.90 7.88 -16.49
N TRP A 259 -10.02 7.58 -15.86
CA TRP A 259 -10.13 6.55 -14.84
C TRP A 259 -10.64 5.23 -15.42
N GLU A 260 -9.95 4.15 -15.08
CA GLU A 260 -10.27 2.79 -15.50
C GLU A 260 -10.40 1.89 -14.26
N VAL A 261 -11.45 1.07 -14.23
CA VAL A 261 -11.73 0.14 -13.13
C VAL A 261 -11.28 -1.26 -13.51
N TYR A 262 -10.48 -1.84 -12.63
CA TYR A 262 -9.98 -3.21 -12.68
C TYR A 262 -10.49 -3.99 -11.47
N ASP A 263 -11.10 -5.14 -11.74
CA ASP A 263 -11.79 -5.96 -10.75
C ASP A 263 -11.26 -7.40 -10.88
N ASP A 264 -10.33 -7.76 -10.00
CA ASP A 264 -9.52 -8.98 -10.03
C ASP A 264 -8.89 -9.25 -11.42
N LEU A 265 -9.21 -10.41 -11.99
CA LEU A 265 -8.72 -10.91 -13.27
C LEU A 265 -9.76 -10.77 -14.39
N LYS A 266 -10.81 -9.96 -14.19
CA LYS A 266 -11.81 -9.73 -15.23
C LYS A 266 -11.16 -9.07 -16.44
N GLU A 267 -11.48 -9.58 -17.63
CA GLU A 267 -10.91 -9.06 -18.88
C GLU A 267 -11.52 -7.72 -19.30
N THR A 268 -12.67 -7.36 -18.74
CA THR A 268 -13.40 -6.13 -19.08
C THR A 268 -12.98 -4.99 -18.18
N VAL A 269 -12.38 -3.98 -18.81
CA VAL A 269 -12.12 -2.67 -18.18
C VAL A 269 -13.40 -1.85 -18.25
N THR A 270 -13.76 -1.20 -17.16
CA THR A 270 -14.97 -0.36 -17.06
C THR A 270 -14.62 1.02 -16.53
N ASN A 271 -15.57 1.95 -16.59
CA ASN A 271 -15.43 3.25 -15.95
C ASN A 271 -15.96 3.20 -14.50
N PRO A 272 -15.49 4.10 -13.62
CA PRO A 272 -16.05 4.22 -12.27
C PRO A 272 -17.57 4.47 -12.31
N HIS A 273 -18.30 3.80 -11.43
CA HIS A 273 -19.71 4.09 -11.21
C HIS A 273 -19.84 5.34 -10.33
N GLY A 274 -19.76 6.51 -10.96
CA GLY A 274 -19.72 7.80 -10.29
C GLY A 274 -18.34 8.15 -9.75
N ASN A 275 -18.15 9.43 -9.39
CA ASN A 275 -16.86 9.92 -8.94
C ASN A 275 -16.59 9.69 -7.45
N LYS A 276 -17.64 9.59 -6.62
CA LYS A 276 -17.48 9.34 -5.18
C LYS A 276 -17.25 7.86 -4.93
N GLN A 277 -16.12 7.54 -4.31
CA GLN A 277 -15.67 6.18 -4.06
C GLN A 277 -15.23 6.01 -2.60
N ILE A 278 -15.40 4.80 -2.06
CA ILE A 278 -14.84 4.44 -0.74
C ILE A 278 -13.37 4.08 -0.95
N VAL A 279 -12.49 5.07 -0.81
CA VAL A 279 -11.05 4.91 -1.05
C VAL A 279 -10.37 4.42 0.21
N GLU A 280 -9.59 3.35 0.12
CA GLU A 280 -8.81 2.85 1.27
C GLU A 280 -7.30 2.99 1.08
N PHE A 281 -6.86 3.05 -0.18
CA PHE A 281 -5.45 3.02 -0.50
C PHE A 281 -5.15 3.84 -1.74
N LEU A 282 -4.09 4.63 -1.69
CA LEU A 282 -3.61 5.41 -2.83
C LEU A 282 -2.21 4.96 -3.22
N ILE A 283 -1.94 5.00 -4.52
CA ILE A 283 -0.64 4.64 -5.07
C ILE A 283 -0.11 5.80 -5.88
N TYR A 284 1.07 6.27 -5.50
CA TYR A 284 1.80 7.30 -6.22
C TYR A 284 3.16 6.80 -6.68
N THR A 285 3.64 7.28 -7.83
CA THR A 285 4.98 6.98 -8.35
C THR A 285 5.68 8.23 -8.87
N VAL A 286 7.02 8.20 -8.89
CA VAL A 286 7.86 9.24 -9.53
C VAL A 286 7.83 9.17 -11.05
#